data_AF-A0A1M7SSY8-F1
#
_entry.id   AF-A0A1M7SSY8-F1
#
_cell.length_a   1.000
_cell.length_b   1.000
_cell.length_c   1.000
_cell.angle_alpha   90.00
_cell.angle_beta   90.00
_cell.angle_gamma   90.00
#
_symmetry.space_group_name_H-M   'P 1'
#
loop_
_entity.id
_entity.type
_entity.pdbx_description
1 polymer ?
#
loop_
_entity_poly.entity_id
_entity_poly.type
_entity_poly.pdbx_seq_one_letter_code
_entity_poly.pdbx_strand_id
1 'polypeptide(L)' 'MGGWVYIMTNKRGGVLYIGVTADLPARIMQHKQSKGSAFCRRYGLDRLVYA' A
#
# COMPACT_ATOMS: atom_id res chain seq x y z
N MET A 1 8.00 -15.88 11.94
CA MET A 1 6.61 -15.37 11.97
C MET A 1 6.67 -13.89 12.27
N GLY A 2 6.33 -13.06 11.29
CA GLY A 2 6.29 -11.61 11.44
C GLY A 2 5.37 -11.03 10.37
N GLY A 3 4.81 -9.85 10.64
CA GLY A 3 3.95 -9.14 9.72
C GLY A 3 4.19 -7.64 9.85
N TRP A 4 4.06 -6.95 8.74
CA TRP A 4 4.19 -5.50 8.65
C TRP A 4 2.79 -4.88 8.62
N VAL A 5 2.58 -3.84 9.41
CA VAL A 5 1.45 -2.91 9.24
C VAL A 5 1.97 -1.75 8.42
N TYR A 6 1.34 -1.46 7.29
CA TYR A 6 1.83 -0.42 6.39
C TYR A 6 0.72 0.54 5.99
N ILE A 7 1.11 1.78 5.67
CA ILE A 7 0.21 2.83 5.22
C ILE A 7 0.62 3.33 3.84
N MET A 8 -0.34 3.40 2.93
CA MET A 8 -0.18 3.93 1.58
C MET A 8 -1.05 5.15 1.31
N THR A 9 -0.55 6.04 0.45
CA THR A 9 -1.30 7.18 -0.09
C THR A 9 -0.79 7.54 -1.49
N ASN A 10 -1.29 8.62 -2.07
CA ASN A 10 -0.80 9.20 -3.33
C ASN A 10 -0.35 10.66 -3.19
N LYS A 11 -0.81 11.37 -2.15
CA LYS A 11 -0.46 12.77 -1.88
C LYS A 11 -0.57 13.10 -0.39
N ARG A 12 0.07 14.19 0.02
CA ARG A 12 -0.11 14.73 1.39
C ARG A 12 -1.56 15.14 1.61
N GLY A 13 -2.12 14.77 2.77
CA GLY A 13 -3.54 15.00 3.08
C GLY A 13 -4.52 14.21 2.20
N GLY A 14 -4.05 13.21 1.46
CA GLY A 14 -4.86 12.34 0.62
C GLY A 14 -5.48 11.17 1.38
N VAL A 15 -6.11 10.27 0.62
CA VAL A 15 -6.67 9.01 1.16
C VAL A 15 -5.54 8.14 1.70
N LEU A 16 -5.77 7.56 2.87
CA LEU A 16 -4.89 6.57 3.46
C LEU A 16 -5.46 5.17 3.27
N TYR A 17 -4.59 4.23 2.95
CA TYR A 17 -4.89 2.81 2.96
C TYR A 17 -3.97 2.11 3.96
N ILE A 18 -4.55 1.38 4.90
CA ILE A 18 -3.83 0.60 5.91
C ILE A 18 -3.92 -0.87 5.51
N GLY A 19 -2.80 -1.58 5.55
CA GLY A 19 -2.75 -3.01 5.24
C GLY A 19 -1.77 -3.77 6.12
N VAL A 20 -1.91 -5.11 6.06
CA VAL A 20 -0.97 -6.05 6.69
C VAL A 20 -0.40 -6.99 5.65
N THR A 21 0.86 -7.39 5.82
CA THR A 21 1.53 -8.36 4.93
C THR A 21 2.69 -9.06 5.62
N ALA A 22 2.96 -10.31 5.26
CA ALA A 22 4.18 -11.02 5.67
C ALA A 22 5.41 -10.61 4.83
N ASP A 23 5.19 -10.10 3.61
CA ASP A 23 6.23 -9.63 2.70
C ASP A 23 5.87 -8.21 2.23
N LEU A 24 6.56 -7.22 2.79
CA LEU A 24 6.32 -5.82 2.49
C LEU A 24 6.82 -5.43 1.07
N PRO A 25 8.06 -5.71 0.66
CA PRO A 25 8.54 -5.38 -0.69
C PRO A 25 7.64 -5.91 -1.81
N ALA A 26 7.23 -7.19 -1.74
CA ALA A 26 6.35 -7.78 -2.73
C ALA A 26 4.99 -7.09 -2.77
N ARG A 27 4.43 -6.76 -1.60
CA ARG A 27 3.12 -6.12 -1.48
C ARG A 27 3.12 -4.69 -2.04
N ILE A 28 4.18 -3.92 -1.80
CA ILE A 28 4.31 -2.58 -2.36
C ILE A 28 4.48 -2.63 -3.88
N MET A 29 5.23 -3.59 -4.41
CA MET A 29 5.35 -3.78 -5.86
C MET A 29 4.01 -4.14 -6.51
N GLN A 30 3.18 -4.97 -5.85
CA GLN A 30 1.82 -5.25 -6.33
C GLN A 30 0.99 -3.96 -6.44
N HIS A 31 1.03 -3.09 -5.43
CA HIS A 31 0.29 -1.82 -5.47
C HIS A 31 0.80 -0.88 -6.57
N LYS A 32 2.12 -0.72 -6.71
CA LYS A 32 2.74 0.09 -7.78
C LYS A 32 2.41 -0.41 -9.19
N GLN A 33 2.28 -1.72 -9.37
CA GLN A 33 1.91 -2.32 -10.67
C GLN A 33 0.38 -2.35 -10.91
N SER A 34 -0.43 -1.72 -10.06
CA SER A 34 -1.89 -1.85 -10.11
C SER A 34 -2.37 -3.30 -10.10
N LYS A 35 -1.70 -4.16 -9.33
CA LYS A 35 -2.09 -5.56 -9.04
C LYS A 35 -2.49 -5.77 -7.58
N GLY A 36 -2.29 -4.77 -6.73
CA GLY A 36 -2.64 -4.80 -5.31
C GLY A 36 -4.14 -4.64 -5.03
N SER A 37 -4.48 -3.99 -3.93
CA SER A 37 -5.89 -3.80 -3.52
C SER A 37 -6.69 -3.05 -4.59
N ALA A 38 -7.93 -3.49 -4.84
CA ALA A 38 -8.86 -2.78 -5.73
C ALA A 38 -9.09 -1.34 -5.27
N PHE A 39 -9.06 -1.08 -3.96
CA PHE A 39 -9.17 0.27 -3.39
C PHE A 39 -7.95 1.12 -3.76
N CYS A 40 -6.73 0.60 -3.54
CA CYS A 40 -5.51 1.29 -3.92
C CYS A 40 -5.49 1.62 -5.42
N ARG A 41 -5.94 0.69 -6.27
CA ARG A 41 -6.06 0.94 -7.73
C ARG A 41 -7.07 2.03 -8.05
N ARG A 42 -8.27 1.95 -7.46
CA ARG A 42 -9.36 2.92 -7.68
C ARG A 42 -8.93 4.35 -7.34
N TYR A 43 -8.14 4.52 -6.29
CA TYR A 43 -7.69 5.85 -5.82
C TYR A 43 -6.24 6.18 -6.20
N GLY A 44 -5.58 5.33 -7.00
CA GLY A 44 -4.19 5.53 -7.41
C GLY A 44 -3.19 5.61 -6.25
N LEU A 45 -3.39 4.85 -5.17
CA LEU A 45 -2.51 4.82 -4.01
C LEU A 45 -1.28 3.94 -4.33
N ASP A 46 -0.14 4.56 -4.54
CA ASP A 46 1.10 3.92 -5.02
C ASP A 46 2.35 4.26 -4.17
N ARG A 47 2.22 5.15 -3.17
CA ARG A 47 3.30 5.58 -2.29
C ARG A 47 3.17 4.98 -0.90
N LEU A 48 4.21 4.26 -0.47
CA LEU A 48 4.39 3.83 0.91
C LEU A 48 4.81 5.03 1.77
N VAL A 49 4.13 5.23 2.91
CA VAL A 49 4.45 6.32 3.85
C VAL A 49 4.72 5.85 5.28
N TYR A 50 4.42 4.59 5.60
CA TYR A 50 4.73 3.96 6.88
C TYR A 50 4.82 2.45 6.72
N ALA A 51 5.72 1.80 7.46
CA ALA A 51 5.91 0.35 7.52
C ALA A 51 6.47 -0.06 8.88
#